data_AF-A0A960XNR1-F1
#
_entry.id   AF-A0A960XNR1-F1
#
_cell.length_a   1.000
_cell.length_b   1.000
_cell.length_c   1.000
_cell.angle_alpha   90.00
_cell.angle_beta   90.00
_cell.angle_gamma   90.00
#
_symmetry.space_group_name_H-M   'P 1'
#
loop_
_entity.id
_entity.type
_entity.pdbx_description
1 polymer ?
#
loop_
_entity_poly.entity_id
_entity_poly.type
_entity_poly.pdbx_seq_one_letter_code
_entity_poly.pdbx_strand_id
1 'polypeptide(L)'
;LRDEWRGKVHVRLLLGGAPDQHLRVGATRFADGWQYSISAPDALTPARFVEAVVTALLMELCNRVPGPRPAEVPLWVAEAMTAEVLSQVGPDLLPQHSPVVGKYGEAWGRIEPGTRVTRLSDSRDAARAVLRDRGALSFRELSLPPEDVMDGEAAGSYRASAQVMLVELRRLPNGDAMLIGMLRRLTHHLNWQTAFLQAYAPVFGSFLDVEKWWAMASFQFVVGQTALSWTTERSLAALEEAVGVTLEIRGSPRELPARQRVSLQEALVRLAPEQANALFQQKSRQLAALQPSMHPNAAELCQKYRDTLEGRYASLGAVRAVRLLSSRLDALDRERFVLRDSARAAALEAAE
;
A
#
# COMPACT_ATOMS: atom_id res chain seq x y z
N LEU A 1 -16.89 -3.86 -6.76
CA LEU A 1 -18.38 -3.95 -6.80
C LEU A 1 -18.80 -4.28 -8.22
N ARG A 2 -19.88 -5.03 -8.46
CA ARG A 2 -20.38 -5.25 -9.83
C ARG A 2 -20.98 -3.96 -10.38
N ASP A 3 -20.84 -3.74 -11.69
CA ASP A 3 -21.51 -2.63 -12.34
C ASP A 3 -23.00 -2.98 -12.51
N GLU A 4 -23.84 -2.24 -11.78
CA GLU A 4 -25.29 -2.41 -11.71
C GLU A 4 -25.92 -1.03 -11.58
N TRP A 5 -25.48 -0.11 -12.42
CA TRP A 5 -25.95 1.27 -12.43
C TRP A 5 -27.47 1.35 -12.56
N ARG A 6 -28.13 2.06 -11.62
CA ARG A 6 -29.60 2.21 -11.60
C ARG A 6 -30.10 3.65 -11.56
N GLY A 7 -29.24 4.60 -11.17
CA GLY A 7 -29.61 6.01 -10.95
C GLY A 7 -29.66 6.88 -12.21
N LYS A 8 -30.22 8.08 -12.09
CA LYS A 8 -30.03 9.16 -13.08
C LYS A 8 -29.15 10.25 -12.47
N VAL A 9 -28.21 10.78 -13.25
CA VAL A 9 -27.43 11.97 -12.87
C VAL A 9 -27.98 13.17 -13.64
N HIS A 10 -28.51 14.14 -12.93
CA HIS A 10 -28.97 15.42 -13.46
C HIS A 10 -27.84 16.44 -13.36
N VAL A 11 -27.38 16.97 -14.48
CA VAL A 11 -26.38 18.04 -14.50
C VAL A 11 -27.09 19.37 -14.63
N ARG A 12 -26.86 20.28 -13.69
CA ARG A 12 -27.38 21.65 -13.70
C ARG A 12 -26.21 22.61 -13.95
N LEU A 13 -26.26 23.30 -15.08
CA LEU A 13 -25.30 24.35 -15.41
C LEU A 13 -25.73 25.67 -14.78
N LEU A 14 -24.83 26.30 -14.04
CA LEU A 14 -24.96 27.60 -13.41
C LEU A 14 -24.14 28.59 -14.26
N LEU A 15 -24.78 29.65 -14.74
CA LEU A 15 -24.09 30.68 -15.53
C LEU A 15 -23.19 31.53 -14.63
N GLY A 16 -21.93 31.72 -15.03
CA GLY A 16 -21.03 32.72 -14.44
C GLY A 16 -20.23 32.29 -13.18
N GLY A 17 -19.92 31.01 -13.02
CA GLY A 17 -19.04 30.53 -11.95
C GLY A 17 -17.58 30.35 -12.38
N ALA A 18 -16.66 30.26 -11.42
CA ALA A 18 -15.24 30.09 -11.70
C ALA A 18 -14.92 28.65 -12.16
N PRO A 19 -14.00 28.44 -13.13
CA PRO A 19 -13.74 27.10 -13.70
C PRO A 19 -13.14 26.06 -12.74
N ASP A 20 -12.56 26.52 -11.65
CA ASP A 20 -11.93 25.75 -10.58
C ASP A 20 -12.84 25.57 -9.36
N GLN A 21 -14.03 26.21 -9.36
CA GLN A 21 -15.00 26.17 -8.27
C GLN A 21 -15.42 24.73 -7.95
N HIS A 22 -15.51 24.45 -6.65
CA HIS A 22 -15.96 23.15 -6.16
C HIS A 22 -17.41 22.86 -6.55
N LEU A 23 -17.64 21.65 -7.03
CA LEU A 23 -18.92 21.22 -7.59
C LEU A 23 -19.84 20.70 -6.49
N ARG A 24 -21.09 21.14 -6.49
CA ARG A 24 -22.09 20.61 -5.56
C ARG A 24 -22.69 19.33 -6.13
N VAL A 25 -22.31 18.19 -5.56
CA VAL A 25 -22.90 16.89 -5.84
C VAL A 25 -23.87 16.52 -4.73
N GLY A 26 -25.07 16.08 -5.08
CA GLY A 26 -26.12 15.72 -4.13
C GLY A 26 -26.91 14.50 -4.58
N ALA A 27 -27.58 13.86 -3.62
CA ALA A 27 -28.51 12.76 -3.88
C ALA A 27 -29.84 13.03 -3.18
N THR A 28 -30.93 12.90 -3.93
CA THR A 28 -32.30 13.05 -3.43
C THR A 28 -33.07 11.77 -3.67
N ARG A 29 -33.83 11.33 -2.65
CA ARG A 29 -34.67 10.14 -2.74
C ARG A 29 -36.07 10.51 -3.21
N PHE A 30 -36.47 9.94 -4.33
CA PHE A 30 -37.81 10.04 -4.90
C PHE A 30 -38.53 8.69 -4.85
N ALA A 31 -39.79 8.66 -5.26
CA ALA A 31 -40.60 7.43 -5.31
C ALA A 31 -40.05 6.39 -6.31
N ASP A 32 -39.39 6.85 -7.38
CA ASP A 32 -38.76 6.02 -8.41
C ASP A 32 -37.30 5.62 -8.09
N GLY A 33 -36.76 6.08 -6.95
CA GLY A 33 -35.43 5.73 -6.48
C GLY A 33 -34.56 6.94 -6.16
N TRP A 34 -33.24 6.72 -6.17
CA TRP A 34 -32.26 7.79 -5.95
C TRP A 34 -31.97 8.53 -7.25
N GLN A 35 -32.08 9.86 -7.20
CA GLN A 35 -31.61 10.75 -8.26
C GLN A 35 -30.42 11.56 -7.75
N TYR A 36 -29.40 11.68 -8.60
CA TYR A 36 -28.16 12.38 -8.30
C TYR A 36 -28.13 13.68 -9.07
N SER A 37 -27.57 14.73 -8.48
CA SER A 37 -27.45 16.03 -9.13
C SER A 37 -26.04 16.56 -9.01
N ILE A 38 -25.50 17.07 -10.12
CA ILE A 38 -24.24 17.83 -10.17
C ILE A 38 -24.60 19.26 -10.55
N SER A 39 -24.30 20.23 -9.67
CA SER A 39 -24.43 21.65 -10.01
C SER A 39 -23.05 22.21 -10.33
N ALA A 40 -22.87 22.69 -11.56
CA ALA A 40 -21.59 23.06 -12.13
C ALA A 40 -21.63 24.43 -12.83
N PRO A 41 -20.55 25.22 -12.81
CA PRO A 41 -20.38 26.35 -13.72
C PRO A 41 -20.36 25.90 -15.19
N ASP A 42 -20.55 26.86 -16.09
CA ASP A 42 -20.52 26.67 -17.55
C ASP A 42 -19.13 26.41 -18.13
N ALA A 43 -18.07 26.68 -17.36
CA ALA A 43 -16.70 26.27 -17.64
C ALA A 43 -16.14 25.44 -16.47
N LEU A 44 -15.44 24.34 -16.76
CA LEU A 44 -14.79 23.49 -15.76
C LEU A 44 -13.42 23.03 -16.21
N THR A 45 -12.49 22.91 -15.27
CA THR A 45 -11.25 22.18 -15.54
C THR A 45 -11.50 20.67 -15.66
N PRO A 46 -10.67 19.96 -16.45
CA PRO A 46 -10.70 18.50 -16.54
C PRO A 46 -10.78 17.75 -15.21
N ALA A 47 -9.93 18.15 -14.25
CA ALA A 47 -9.85 17.51 -12.96
C ALA A 47 -11.16 17.67 -12.17
N ARG A 48 -11.74 18.88 -12.16
CA ARG A 48 -13.01 19.15 -11.47
C ARG A 48 -14.18 18.37 -12.08
N PHE A 49 -14.23 18.26 -13.41
CA PHE A 49 -15.25 17.43 -14.06
C PHE A 49 -15.17 15.96 -13.61
N VAL A 50 -13.97 15.37 -13.68
CA VAL A 50 -13.77 13.97 -13.27
C VAL A 50 -14.10 13.79 -11.78
N GLU A 51 -13.72 14.72 -10.94
CA GLU A 51 -14.03 14.72 -9.50
C GLU A 51 -15.54 14.65 -9.23
N ALA A 52 -16.34 15.49 -9.90
CA ALA A 52 -17.80 15.46 -9.72
C ALA A 52 -18.44 14.18 -10.24
N VAL A 53 -17.97 13.65 -11.37
CA VAL A 53 -18.45 12.36 -11.89
C VAL A 53 -18.11 11.24 -10.92
N VAL A 54 -16.86 11.17 -10.45
CA VAL A 54 -16.41 10.17 -9.47
C VAL A 54 -17.23 10.27 -8.19
N THR A 55 -17.47 11.47 -7.68
CA THR A 55 -18.29 11.70 -6.48
C THR A 55 -19.72 11.22 -6.68
N ALA A 56 -20.36 11.55 -7.81
CA ALA A 56 -21.71 11.10 -8.12
C ALA A 56 -21.80 9.56 -8.25
N LEU A 57 -20.80 8.94 -8.88
CA LEU A 57 -20.70 7.48 -9.00
C LEU A 57 -20.49 6.81 -7.63
N LEU A 58 -19.65 7.37 -6.76
CA LEU A 58 -19.44 6.87 -5.40
C LEU A 58 -20.71 6.97 -4.57
N MET A 59 -21.42 8.11 -4.63
CA MET A 59 -22.71 8.27 -3.96
C MET A 59 -23.72 7.23 -4.45
N GLU A 60 -23.77 6.98 -5.77
CA GLU A 60 -24.66 5.97 -6.34
C GLU A 60 -24.32 4.57 -5.84
N LEU A 61 -23.05 4.20 -5.91
CA LEU A 61 -22.55 2.90 -5.42
C LEU A 61 -22.91 2.67 -3.95
N CYS A 62 -22.79 3.70 -3.11
CA CYS A 62 -23.11 3.60 -1.69
C CYS A 62 -24.63 3.50 -1.45
N ASN A 63 -25.43 4.25 -2.21
CA ASN A 63 -26.89 4.25 -2.13
C ASN A 63 -27.56 2.97 -2.66
N ARG A 64 -26.82 2.09 -3.35
CA ARG A 64 -27.30 0.74 -3.72
C ARG A 64 -27.63 -0.12 -2.50
N VAL A 65 -27.02 0.15 -1.34
CA VAL A 65 -27.44 -0.41 -0.06
C VAL A 65 -28.36 0.60 0.61
N PRO A 66 -29.70 0.41 0.53
CA PRO A 66 -30.63 1.43 0.97
C PRO A 66 -30.60 1.59 2.49
N GLY A 67 -30.39 2.83 2.92
CA GLY A 67 -30.48 3.24 4.33
C GLY A 67 -31.48 4.39 4.53
N PRO A 68 -31.64 4.88 5.77
CA PRO A 68 -32.55 5.97 6.10
C PRO A 68 -32.15 7.34 5.50
N ARG A 69 -30.95 7.47 4.92
CA ARG A 69 -30.35 8.73 4.46
C ARG A 69 -29.48 8.51 3.22
N PRO A 70 -29.18 9.58 2.46
CA PRO A 70 -28.18 9.51 1.40
C PRO A 70 -26.80 9.19 1.98
N ALA A 71 -25.98 8.49 1.19
CA ALA A 71 -24.58 8.26 1.51
C ALA A 71 -23.81 9.59 1.52
N GLU A 72 -23.07 9.82 2.59
CA GLU A 72 -22.10 10.91 2.71
C GLU A 72 -20.70 10.35 2.45
N VAL A 73 -20.19 10.55 1.24
CA VAL A 73 -18.86 10.08 0.85
C VAL A 73 -17.81 11.02 1.45
N PRO A 74 -16.81 10.52 2.21
CA PRO A 74 -15.74 11.38 2.71
C PRO A 74 -14.97 12.02 1.56
N LEU A 75 -14.63 13.30 1.69
CA LEU A 75 -13.92 14.06 0.65
C LEU A 75 -12.59 13.38 0.26
N TRP A 76 -11.82 12.87 1.22
CA TRP A 76 -10.56 12.17 0.94
C TRP A 76 -10.77 10.91 0.07
N VAL A 77 -11.91 10.22 0.18
CA VAL A 77 -12.22 9.07 -0.69
C VAL A 77 -12.49 9.55 -2.11
N ALA A 78 -13.28 10.60 -2.26
CA ALA A 78 -13.60 11.18 -3.57
C ALA A 78 -12.34 11.67 -4.30
N GLU A 79 -11.47 12.40 -3.60
CA GLU A 79 -10.20 12.90 -4.15
C GLU A 79 -9.23 11.77 -4.51
N ALA A 80 -9.09 10.77 -3.64
CA ALA A 80 -8.22 9.63 -3.89
C ALA A 80 -8.68 8.79 -5.09
N MET A 81 -9.98 8.54 -5.21
CA MET A 81 -10.57 7.83 -6.35
C MET A 81 -10.45 8.64 -7.64
N THR A 82 -10.59 9.96 -7.56
CA THR A 82 -10.38 10.88 -8.69
C THR A 82 -8.95 10.79 -9.20
N ALA A 83 -7.97 10.83 -8.30
CA ALA A 83 -6.56 10.64 -8.66
C ALA A 83 -6.30 9.27 -9.29
N GLU A 84 -6.90 8.19 -8.75
CA GLU A 84 -6.77 6.84 -9.29
C GLU A 84 -7.35 6.75 -10.71
N VAL A 85 -8.55 7.29 -10.96
CA VAL A 85 -9.18 7.32 -12.29
C VAL A 85 -8.36 8.13 -13.29
N LEU A 86 -7.92 9.34 -12.91
CA LEU A 86 -7.09 10.19 -13.75
C LEU A 86 -5.75 9.53 -14.10
N SER A 87 -5.17 8.75 -13.17
CA SER A 87 -3.93 8.02 -13.44
C SER A 87 -4.14 6.87 -14.44
N GLN A 88 -5.26 6.16 -14.37
CA GLN A 88 -5.49 4.97 -15.20
C GLN A 88 -5.99 5.30 -16.61
N VAL A 89 -6.85 6.32 -16.76
CA VAL A 89 -7.53 6.64 -18.02
C VAL A 89 -6.99 7.90 -18.70
N GLY A 90 -6.29 8.77 -17.95
CA GLY A 90 -5.74 10.02 -18.47
C GLY A 90 -6.83 11.08 -18.82
N PRO A 91 -6.45 12.20 -19.47
CA PRO A 91 -7.38 13.26 -19.87
C PRO A 91 -8.34 12.86 -21.02
N ASP A 92 -8.23 11.64 -21.55
CA ASP A 92 -9.08 11.12 -22.64
C ASP A 92 -10.53 10.86 -22.21
N LEU A 93 -10.82 10.95 -20.91
CA LEU A 93 -12.19 10.99 -20.39
C LEU A 93 -12.98 12.21 -20.87
N LEU A 94 -12.31 13.19 -21.47
CA LEU A 94 -12.91 14.43 -21.93
C LEU A 94 -12.86 14.53 -23.45
N PRO A 95 -13.94 15.00 -24.10
CA PRO A 95 -13.90 15.33 -25.51
C PRO A 95 -12.80 16.37 -25.77
N GLN A 96 -11.80 16.00 -26.56
CA GLN A 96 -10.81 16.97 -27.03
C GLN A 96 -11.44 17.80 -28.15
N HIS A 97 -11.27 19.12 -28.08
CA HIS A 97 -11.72 20.01 -29.14
C HIS A 97 -10.94 19.68 -30.42
N SER A 98 -11.61 19.07 -31.39
CA SER A 98 -11.01 18.78 -32.69
C SER A 98 -11.29 19.95 -33.64
N PRO A 99 -10.26 20.55 -34.28
CA PRO A 99 -10.45 21.65 -35.22
C PRO A 99 -11.02 21.21 -36.58
N VAL A 100 -11.50 19.96 -36.71
CA VAL A 100 -12.12 19.49 -37.97
C VAL A 100 -13.50 20.13 -38.10
N VAL A 101 -13.52 21.31 -38.69
CA VAL A 101 -14.73 21.98 -39.18
C VAL A 101 -15.30 21.09 -40.27
N GLY A 102 -16.32 20.30 -39.94
CA GLY A 102 -17.13 19.64 -40.94
C GLY A 102 -17.79 20.69 -41.85
N LYS A 103 -18.06 20.32 -43.10
CA LYS A 103 -18.67 21.13 -44.17
C LYS A 103 -19.99 21.85 -43.81
N TYR A 104 -20.51 21.62 -42.60
CA TYR A 104 -21.75 22.15 -42.04
C TYR A 104 -21.59 22.95 -40.73
N GLY A 105 -20.37 23.37 -40.37
CA GLY A 105 -20.18 24.50 -39.46
C GLY A 105 -20.23 24.23 -37.95
N GLU A 106 -20.18 22.98 -37.49
CA GLU A 106 -20.00 22.68 -36.06
C GLU A 106 -18.73 21.85 -35.83
N ALA A 107 -17.86 22.33 -34.95
CA ALA A 107 -16.69 21.61 -34.47
C ALA A 107 -17.14 20.59 -33.41
N TRP A 108 -17.49 19.39 -33.84
CA TRP A 108 -17.78 18.29 -32.91
C TRP A 108 -16.46 17.71 -32.41
N GLY A 109 -16.23 17.80 -31.09
CA GLY A 109 -15.05 17.19 -30.44
C GLY A 109 -15.05 15.67 -30.66
N ARG A 110 -13.93 15.13 -31.14
CA ARG A 110 -13.74 13.68 -31.28
C ARG A 110 -13.02 13.20 -30.02
N ILE A 111 -13.64 12.26 -29.30
CA ILE A 111 -12.93 11.50 -28.27
C ILE A 111 -12.02 10.54 -29.03
N GLU A 112 -10.73 10.86 -29.13
CA GLU A 112 -9.73 9.87 -29.55
C GLU A 112 -9.29 9.12 -28.29
N PRO A 113 -9.54 7.80 -28.19
CA PRO A 113 -9.03 6.99 -27.08
C PRO A 113 -7.52 6.81 -27.27
N GLY A 114 -6.74 7.77 -26.78
CA GLY A 114 -5.29 7.75 -26.84
C GLY A 114 -4.69 7.25 -25.54
N THR A 115 -5.07 6.06 -25.07
CA THR A 115 -4.72 5.48 -23.76
C THR A 115 -3.36 5.96 -23.23
N ARG A 116 -3.35 7.07 -22.49
CA ARG A 116 -2.15 7.51 -21.80
C ARG A 116 -2.15 6.78 -20.47
N VAL A 117 -1.56 5.59 -20.45
CA VAL A 117 -1.28 4.88 -19.21
C VAL A 117 -0.16 5.64 -18.50
N THR A 118 -0.50 6.72 -17.81
CA THR A 118 0.31 7.12 -16.67
C THR A 118 0.26 5.93 -15.73
N ARG A 119 1.40 5.27 -15.48
CA ARG A 119 1.34 4.08 -14.64
C ARG A 119 0.90 4.55 -13.25
N LEU A 120 0.13 3.72 -12.55
CA LEU A 120 -0.20 3.98 -11.15
C LEU A 120 1.06 4.23 -10.29
N SER A 121 2.22 3.68 -10.70
CA SER A 121 3.54 4.00 -10.12
C SER A 121 3.87 5.49 -10.21
N ASP A 122 3.65 6.11 -11.36
CA ASP A 122 4.06 7.49 -11.63
C ASP A 122 3.21 8.47 -10.83
N SER A 123 1.91 8.17 -10.68
CA SER A 123 1.01 8.93 -9.82
C SER A 123 1.41 8.81 -8.33
N ARG A 124 1.85 7.64 -7.89
CA ARG A 124 2.36 7.44 -6.52
C ARG A 124 3.68 8.15 -6.27
N ASP A 125 4.56 8.18 -7.27
CA ASP A 125 5.83 8.90 -7.17
C ASP A 125 5.60 10.42 -7.15
N ALA A 126 4.63 10.92 -7.92
CA ALA A 126 4.19 12.32 -7.84
C ALA A 126 3.63 12.66 -6.45
N ALA A 127 2.76 11.81 -5.88
CA ALA A 127 2.26 11.99 -4.52
C ALA A 127 3.41 11.97 -3.49
N ARG A 128 4.37 11.05 -3.64
CA ARG A 128 5.55 10.98 -2.77
C ARG A 128 6.37 12.26 -2.84
N ALA A 129 6.58 12.83 -4.02
CA ALA A 129 7.33 14.08 -4.19
C ALA A 129 6.65 15.24 -3.45
N VAL A 130 5.33 15.39 -3.61
CA VAL A 130 4.54 16.43 -2.90
C VAL A 130 4.64 16.24 -1.39
N LEU A 131 4.45 15.03 -0.89
CA LEU A 131 4.48 14.75 0.55
C LEU A 131 5.89 14.84 1.16
N ARG A 132 6.95 14.64 0.37
CA ARG A 132 8.33 14.86 0.82
C ARG A 132 8.64 16.34 1.01
N ASP A 133 8.15 17.18 0.12
CA ASP A 133 8.35 18.63 0.16
C ASP A 133 7.49 19.28 1.27
N ARG A 134 6.22 18.86 1.39
CA ARG A 134 5.21 19.58 2.18
C ARG A 134 4.75 18.85 3.44
N GLY A 135 5.09 17.59 3.60
CA GLY A 135 4.56 16.72 4.65
C GLY A 135 3.18 16.15 4.34
N ALA A 136 2.85 15.03 4.97
CA ALA A 136 1.51 14.45 4.95
C ALA A 136 0.62 15.13 6.01
N LEU A 137 -0.65 15.36 5.64
CA LEU A 137 -1.66 15.83 6.58
C LEU A 137 -1.96 14.76 7.63
N SER A 138 -2.30 15.15 8.86
CA SER A 138 -2.82 14.25 9.89
C SER A 138 -4.15 13.62 9.47
N PHE A 139 -4.55 12.53 10.12
CA PHE A 139 -5.85 11.90 9.85
C PHE A 139 -6.99 12.85 10.24
N ARG A 140 -6.82 13.63 11.30
CA ARG A 140 -7.72 14.72 11.67
C ARG A 140 -7.90 15.75 10.56
N GLU A 141 -6.81 16.25 9.97
CA GLU A 141 -6.86 17.24 8.87
C GLU A 141 -7.46 16.66 7.58
N LEU A 142 -7.25 15.36 7.30
CA LEU A 142 -7.94 14.68 6.20
C LEU A 142 -9.44 14.50 6.45
N SER A 143 -9.83 14.32 7.72
CA SER A 143 -11.22 14.12 8.12
C SER A 143 -12.02 15.41 8.19
N LEU A 144 -11.34 16.50 8.55
CA LEU A 144 -11.88 17.84 8.65
C LEU A 144 -10.89 18.78 7.93
N PRO A 145 -10.96 18.86 6.59
CA PRO A 145 -10.09 19.74 5.82
C PRO A 145 -10.26 21.19 6.28
N PRO A 146 -9.16 21.96 6.39
CA PRO A 146 -9.25 23.40 6.63
C PRO A 146 -9.94 24.09 5.44
N GLU A 147 -10.56 25.24 5.69
CA GLU A 147 -11.45 25.91 4.72
C GLU A 147 -10.75 26.30 3.41
N ASP A 148 -9.42 26.47 3.44
CA ASP A 148 -8.57 26.85 2.32
C ASP A 148 -7.94 25.65 1.58
N VAL A 149 -8.15 24.42 2.06
CA VAL A 149 -7.46 23.25 1.47
C VAL A 149 -7.87 22.99 0.02
N MET A 150 -9.02 23.51 -0.41
CA MET A 150 -9.58 23.24 -1.73
C MET A 150 -9.21 24.27 -2.79
N ASP A 151 -8.76 25.46 -2.36
CA ASP A 151 -8.51 26.63 -3.21
C ASP A 151 -7.08 27.14 -2.95
N GLY A 152 -6.08 26.55 -3.62
CA GLY A 152 -4.70 27.03 -3.57
C GLY A 152 -3.64 25.93 -3.48
N GLU A 153 -2.45 26.30 -2.99
CA GLU A 153 -1.30 25.40 -2.92
C GLU A 153 -1.55 24.20 -1.99
N ALA A 154 -2.36 24.35 -0.93
CA ALA A 154 -2.66 23.27 0.02
C ALA A 154 -3.47 22.10 -0.58
N ALA A 155 -4.17 22.34 -1.71
CA ALA A 155 -4.93 21.32 -2.42
C ALA A 155 -4.06 20.18 -2.95
N GLY A 156 -2.80 20.47 -3.30
CA GLY A 156 -1.84 19.44 -3.71
C GLY A 156 -1.53 18.45 -2.58
N SER A 157 -1.26 18.96 -1.37
CA SER A 157 -0.96 18.15 -0.20
C SER A 157 -2.16 17.34 0.28
N TYR A 158 -3.37 17.92 0.21
CA TYR A 158 -4.60 17.21 0.55
C TYR A 158 -4.83 16.03 -0.40
N ARG A 159 -4.78 16.26 -1.73
CA ARG A 159 -4.96 15.20 -2.73
C ARG A 159 -3.91 14.10 -2.61
N ALA A 160 -2.64 14.48 -2.42
CA ALA A 160 -1.55 13.51 -2.23
C ALA A 160 -1.76 12.69 -0.95
N SER A 161 -2.13 13.32 0.16
CA SER A 161 -2.40 12.64 1.44
C SER A 161 -3.60 11.70 1.33
N ALA A 162 -4.69 12.15 0.69
CA ALA A 162 -5.89 11.35 0.44
C ALA A 162 -5.60 10.10 -0.41
N GLN A 163 -4.84 10.28 -1.50
CA GLN A 163 -4.43 9.17 -2.36
C GLN A 163 -3.60 8.13 -1.58
N VAL A 164 -2.63 8.58 -0.80
CA VAL A 164 -1.78 7.69 0.00
C VAL A 164 -2.60 6.99 1.09
N MET A 165 -3.50 7.70 1.77
CA MET A 165 -4.40 7.13 2.78
C MET A 165 -5.23 5.98 2.20
N LEU A 166 -5.85 6.17 1.03
CA LEU A 166 -6.63 5.14 0.36
C LEU A 166 -5.76 3.92 0.02
N VAL A 167 -4.56 4.14 -0.53
CA VAL A 167 -3.63 3.06 -0.88
C VAL A 167 -3.20 2.27 0.35
N GLU A 168 -2.85 2.94 1.45
CA GLU A 168 -2.40 2.27 2.67
C GLU A 168 -3.55 1.55 3.39
N LEU A 169 -4.78 2.08 3.36
CA LEU A 169 -5.96 1.38 3.88
C LEU A 169 -6.27 0.09 3.11
N ARG A 170 -6.08 0.09 1.78
CA ARG A 170 -6.25 -1.09 0.93
C ARG A 170 -5.14 -2.14 1.15
N ARG A 171 -3.96 -1.71 1.59
CA ARG A 171 -2.81 -2.59 1.92
C ARG A 171 -2.96 -3.35 3.23
N LEU A 172 -3.87 -2.93 4.11
CA LEU A 172 -4.19 -3.68 5.31
C LEU A 172 -4.69 -5.10 4.96
N PRO A 173 -4.53 -6.10 5.86
CA PRO A 173 -5.14 -7.41 5.66
C PRO A 173 -6.65 -7.27 5.46
N ASN A 174 -7.16 -7.76 4.32
CA ASN A 174 -8.56 -7.58 3.89
C ASN A 174 -8.99 -6.11 3.67
N GLY A 175 -8.05 -5.21 3.37
CA GLY A 175 -8.28 -3.77 3.20
C GLY A 175 -9.35 -3.41 2.18
N ASP A 176 -9.34 -4.05 1.01
CA ASP A 176 -10.36 -3.83 -0.03
C ASP A 176 -11.77 -4.23 0.45
N ALA A 177 -11.89 -5.33 1.20
CA ALA A 177 -13.16 -5.78 1.75
C ALA A 177 -13.67 -4.83 2.85
N MET A 178 -12.77 -4.30 3.68
CA MET A 178 -13.09 -3.29 4.69
C MET A 178 -13.54 -1.97 4.04
N LEU A 179 -12.86 -1.51 2.98
CA LEU A 179 -13.25 -0.31 2.24
C LEU A 179 -14.65 -0.48 1.63
N ILE A 180 -14.91 -1.60 0.95
CA ILE A 180 -16.25 -1.92 0.42
C ILE A 180 -17.28 -1.97 1.55
N GLY A 181 -16.91 -2.56 2.69
CA GLY A 181 -17.75 -2.62 3.90
C GLY A 181 -18.11 -1.24 4.43
N MET A 182 -17.15 -0.30 4.45
CA MET A 182 -17.38 1.09 4.84
C MET A 182 -18.38 1.77 3.91
N LEU A 183 -18.13 1.71 2.59
CA LEU A 183 -18.97 2.37 1.58
C LEU A 183 -20.43 1.90 1.66
N ARG A 184 -20.65 0.60 1.86
CA ARG A 184 -21.99 0.01 2.03
C ARG A 184 -22.72 0.45 3.30
N ARG A 185 -22.00 0.94 4.32
CA ARG A 185 -22.56 1.37 5.60
C ARG A 185 -22.88 2.86 5.65
N LEU A 186 -22.41 3.67 4.69
CA LEU A 186 -22.56 5.13 4.72
C LEU A 186 -24.02 5.58 4.83
N THR A 187 -24.94 4.89 4.16
CA THR A 187 -26.38 5.20 4.23
C THR A 187 -27.02 4.89 5.59
N HIS A 188 -26.35 4.16 6.49
CA HIS A 188 -26.87 3.77 7.79
C HIS A 188 -26.33 4.62 8.95
N HIS A 189 -25.31 5.46 8.75
CA HIS A 189 -24.67 6.25 9.81
C HIS A 189 -24.78 7.76 9.62
N LEU A 190 -24.90 8.52 10.72
CA LEU A 190 -25.05 10.00 10.70
C LEU A 190 -23.82 10.70 10.16
N ASN A 191 -22.69 10.01 10.15
CA ASN A 191 -21.43 10.49 9.67
C ASN A 191 -20.63 9.30 9.12
N TRP A 192 -19.73 9.58 8.19
CA TRP A 192 -18.90 8.55 7.58
C TRP A 192 -17.90 7.95 8.58
N GLN A 193 -17.51 8.71 9.61
CA GLN A 193 -16.58 8.31 10.67
C GLN A 193 -17.05 7.03 11.39
N THR A 194 -18.34 6.95 11.73
CA THR A 194 -18.91 5.76 12.38
C THR A 194 -18.87 4.55 11.45
N ALA A 195 -19.20 4.75 10.18
CA ALA A 195 -19.13 3.69 9.17
C ALA A 195 -17.69 3.18 8.98
N PHE A 196 -16.72 4.10 9.00
CA PHE A 196 -15.29 3.79 8.92
C PHE A 196 -14.83 2.93 10.09
N LEU A 197 -15.06 3.37 11.34
CA LEU A 197 -14.62 2.60 12.52
C LEU A 197 -15.28 1.23 12.59
N GLN A 198 -16.55 1.10 12.21
CA GLN A 198 -17.20 -0.21 12.18
C GLN A 198 -16.61 -1.14 11.11
N ALA A 199 -16.27 -0.61 9.94
CA ALA A 199 -15.71 -1.40 8.85
C ALA A 199 -14.26 -1.82 9.12
N TYR A 200 -13.47 -0.95 9.75
CA TYR A 200 -12.07 -1.20 10.10
C TYR A 200 -11.86 -1.63 11.55
N ALA A 201 -12.93 -1.98 12.29
CA ALA A 201 -12.87 -2.44 13.68
C ALA A 201 -11.87 -3.59 13.96
N PRO A 202 -11.61 -4.55 13.02
CA PRO A 202 -10.58 -5.57 13.23
C PRO A 202 -9.16 -5.03 13.35
N VAL A 203 -8.90 -3.81 12.86
CA VAL A 203 -7.56 -3.17 12.84
C VAL A 203 -7.50 -1.97 13.78
N PHE A 204 -8.56 -1.16 13.85
CA PHE A 204 -8.60 0.07 14.62
C PHE A 204 -9.70 0.03 15.68
N GLY A 205 -9.31 0.17 16.96
CA GLY A 205 -10.26 0.28 18.07
C GLY A 205 -10.81 1.70 18.26
N SER A 206 -10.04 2.71 17.84
CA SER A 206 -10.37 4.12 18.01
C SER A 206 -9.74 4.98 16.91
N PHE A 207 -10.21 6.23 16.76
CA PHE A 207 -9.57 7.18 15.84
C PHE A 207 -8.13 7.55 16.24
N LEU A 208 -7.78 7.42 17.52
CA LEU A 208 -6.39 7.60 17.94
C LEU A 208 -5.49 6.50 17.37
N ASP A 209 -6.00 5.27 17.22
CA ASP A 209 -5.25 4.18 16.59
C ASP A 209 -5.08 4.42 15.09
N VAL A 210 -6.11 4.99 14.44
CA VAL A 210 -6.04 5.42 13.03
C VAL A 210 -4.99 6.51 12.85
N GLU A 211 -4.97 7.53 13.71
CA GLU A 211 -4.00 8.62 13.66
C GLU A 211 -2.56 8.11 13.83
N LYS A 212 -2.32 7.24 14.83
CA LYS A 212 -1.00 6.62 15.05
C LYS A 212 -0.55 5.77 13.87
N TRP A 213 -1.45 4.94 13.35
CA TRP A 213 -1.18 4.12 12.18
C TRP A 213 -0.87 4.98 10.96
N TRP A 214 -1.67 6.02 10.74
CA TRP A 214 -1.52 6.91 9.59
C TRP A 214 -0.22 7.71 9.65
N ALA A 215 0.16 8.24 10.82
CA ALA A 215 1.44 8.92 11.00
C ALA A 215 2.63 8.02 10.63
N MET A 216 2.56 6.73 11.00
CA MET A 216 3.57 5.75 10.59
C MET A 216 3.49 5.42 9.10
N ALA A 217 2.30 5.11 8.58
CA ALA A 217 2.11 4.68 7.19
C ALA A 217 2.51 5.76 6.17
N SER A 218 2.12 7.01 6.43
CA SER A 218 2.50 8.17 5.61
C SER A 218 4.00 8.43 5.66
N PHE A 219 4.64 8.36 6.83
CA PHE A 219 6.10 8.46 6.95
C PHE A 219 6.81 7.36 6.15
N GLN A 220 6.37 6.11 6.30
CA GLN A 220 6.92 4.97 5.55
C GLN A 220 6.73 5.12 4.03
N PHE A 221 5.61 5.71 3.60
CA PHE A 221 5.35 5.97 2.19
C PHE A 221 6.30 7.02 1.61
N VAL A 222 6.54 8.12 2.35
CA VAL A 222 7.39 9.25 1.93
C VAL A 222 8.86 8.86 1.88
N VAL A 223 9.34 8.22 2.94
CA VAL A 223 10.73 7.77 3.08
C VAL A 223 10.98 6.58 2.15
N GLY A 224 10.00 5.71 1.96
CA GLY A 224 10.09 4.49 1.18
C GLY A 224 10.60 3.31 2.01
N GLN A 225 10.07 2.11 1.75
CA GLN A 225 10.42 0.89 2.49
C GLN A 225 11.93 0.58 2.42
N THR A 226 12.59 0.87 1.30
CA THR A 226 14.03 0.66 1.13
C THR A 226 14.87 1.55 2.05
N ALA A 227 14.45 2.79 2.30
CA ALA A 227 15.17 3.71 3.19
C ALA A 227 14.92 3.41 4.69
N LEU A 228 13.87 2.66 5.02
CA LEU A 228 13.60 2.15 6.37
C LEU A 228 14.12 0.73 6.59
N SER A 229 14.43 0.00 5.52
CA SER A 229 15.13 -1.26 5.60
C SER A 229 16.57 -1.04 6.08
N TRP A 230 17.10 -1.99 6.83
CA TRP A 230 18.52 -2.00 7.15
C TRP A 230 19.36 -1.94 5.88
N THR A 231 20.54 -1.32 5.95
CA THR A 231 21.52 -1.42 4.87
C THR A 231 21.78 -2.88 4.53
N THR A 232 22.22 -3.16 3.30
CA THR A 232 22.59 -4.53 2.88
C THR A 232 23.61 -5.14 3.85
N GLU A 233 24.58 -4.35 4.31
CA GLU A 233 25.60 -4.77 5.26
C GLU A 233 25.02 -5.14 6.63
N ARG A 234 24.15 -4.29 7.20
CA ARG A 234 23.48 -4.57 8.48
C ARG A 234 22.56 -5.77 8.38
N SER A 235 21.85 -5.92 7.27
CA SER A 235 20.98 -7.06 6.99
C SER A 235 21.79 -8.36 6.93
N LEU A 236 22.92 -8.35 6.23
CA LEU A 236 23.81 -9.51 6.13
C LEU A 236 24.48 -9.86 7.46
N ALA A 237 24.89 -8.86 8.25
CA ALA A 237 25.45 -9.07 9.58
C ALA A 237 24.43 -9.70 10.53
N ALA A 238 23.19 -9.21 10.54
CA ALA A 238 22.11 -9.78 11.35
C ALA A 238 21.74 -11.21 10.90
N LEU A 239 21.77 -11.48 9.58
CA LEU A 239 21.57 -12.84 9.05
C LEU A 239 22.70 -13.78 9.49
N GLU A 240 23.96 -13.34 9.44
CA GLU A 240 25.13 -14.11 9.90
C GLU A 240 25.06 -14.43 11.41
N GLU A 241 24.59 -13.48 12.21
CA GLU A 241 24.31 -13.68 13.62
C GLU A 241 23.20 -14.70 13.85
N ALA A 242 22.08 -14.55 13.14
CA ALA A 242 20.94 -15.46 13.26
C ALA A 242 21.29 -16.90 12.87
N VAL A 243 22.08 -17.10 11.81
CA VAL A 243 22.49 -18.43 11.33
C VAL A 243 23.58 -19.06 12.23
N GLY A 244 24.36 -18.26 12.96
CA GLY A 244 25.38 -18.77 13.89
C GLY A 244 24.78 -19.54 15.07
N VAL A 245 25.37 -20.69 15.42
CA VAL A 245 24.93 -21.53 16.54
C VAL A 245 26.02 -21.57 17.60
N THR A 246 25.70 -21.30 18.87
CA THR A 246 26.64 -21.49 19.97
C THR A 246 26.34 -22.82 20.66
N LEU A 247 27.31 -23.74 20.64
CA LEU A 247 27.21 -25.05 21.31
C LEU A 247 28.29 -25.19 22.38
N GLU A 248 27.99 -25.95 23.43
CA GLU A 248 28.98 -26.40 24.39
C GLU A 248 29.64 -27.67 23.86
N ILE A 249 30.91 -27.56 23.49
CA ILE A 249 31.67 -28.63 22.85
C ILE A 249 32.75 -29.09 23.81
N ARG A 250 32.85 -30.40 23.97
CA ARG A 250 33.93 -31.05 24.71
C ARG A 250 34.96 -31.60 23.71
N GLY A 251 36.17 -31.05 23.72
CA GLY A 251 37.26 -31.45 22.81
C GLY A 251 37.84 -32.83 23.13
N SER A 252 37.94 -33.18 24.42
CA SER A 252 38.38 -34.50 24.88
C SER A 252 37.63 -34.93 26.15
N PRO A 253 37.52 -36.24 26.46
CA PRO A 253 36.77 -36.73 27.63
C PRO A 253 37.21 -36.13 28.98
N ARG A 254 38.45 -35.59 29.05
CA ARG A 254 39.05 -35.00 30.25
C ARG A 254 39.00 -33.47 30.29
N GLU A 255 38.49 -32.82 29.24
CA GLU A 255 38.36 -31.36 29.18
C GLU A 255 36.94 -30.90 29.55
N LEU A 256 36.85 -29.69 30.09
CA LEU A 256 35.57 -29.03 30.35
C LEU A 256 34.93 -28.57 29.02
N PRO A 257 33.60 -28.68 28.87
CA PRO A 257 32.91 -28.13 27.71
C PRO A 257 33.14 -26.63 27.58
N ALA A 258 33.53 -26.19 26.38
CA ALA A 258 33.69 -24.78 26.05
C ALA A 258 32.58 -24.35 25.08
N ARG A 259 32.08 -23.12 25.25
CA ARG A 259 31.12 -22.53 24.31
C ARG A 259 31.85 -22.12 23.03
N GLN A 260 31.49 -22.74 21.92
CA GLN A 260 32.04 -22.44 20.61
C GLN A 260 30.91 -22.07 19.64
N ARG A 261 31.15 -21.06 18.81
CA ARG A 261 30.25 -20.72 17.70
C ARG A 261 30.58 -21.62 16.52
N VAL A 262 29.58 -22.35 16.06
CA VAL A 262 29.63 -23.31 14.94
C VAL A 262 28.58 -22.95 13.89
N SER A 263 28.72 -23.52 12.69
CA SER A 263 27.74 -23.38 11.62
C SER A 263 26.52 -24.28 11.84
N LEU A 264 25.41 -24.03 11.12
CA LEU A 264 24.24 -24.91 11.17
C LEU A 264 24.56 -26.32 10.67
N GLN A 265 25.46 -26.44 9.70
CA GLN A 265 25.96 -27.69 9.13
C GLN A 265 26.71 -28.50 10.18
N GLU A 266 27.58 -27.84 10.93
CA GLU A 266 28.34 -28.48 11.99
C GLU A 266 27.44 -28.85 13.18
N ALA A 267 26.47 -27.99 13.53
CA ALA A 267 25.45 -28.32 14.51
C ALA A 267 24.62 -29.55 14.11
N LEU A 268 24.31 -29.70 12.82
CA LEU A 268 23.62 -30.86 12.25
C LEU A 268 24.35 -32.19 12.46
N VAL A 269 25.68 -32.16 12.33
CA VAL A 269 26.52 -33.36 12.46
C VAL A 269 26.74 -33.71 13.93
N ARG A 270 26.80 -32.69 14.80
CA ARG A 270 27.16 -32.86 16.22
C ARG A 270 25.97 -33.10 17.15
N LEU A 271 24.77 -32.63 16.80
CA LEU A 271 23.58 -32.75 17.64
C LEU A 271 22.78 -34.02 17.33
N ALA A 272 22.10 -34.53 18.36
CA ALA A 272 21.08 -35.56 18.16
C ALA A 272 19.91 -35.00 17.32
N PRO A 273 19.18 -35.85 16.55
CA PRO A 273 18.15 -35.38 15.63
C PRO A 273 17.06 -34.51 16.27
N GLU A 274 16.65 -34.82 17.50
CA GLU A 274 15.64 -34.05 18.24
C GLU A 274 16.15 -32.66 18.65
N GLN A 275 17.42 -32.55 19.05
CA GLN A 275 18.05 -31.29 19.43
C GLN A 275 18.27 -30.40 18.21
N ALA A 276 18.69 -30.99 17.08
CA ALA A 276 18.81 -30.28 15.80
C ALA A 276 17.45 -29.75 15.32
N ASN A 277 16.38 -30.54 15.47
CA ASN A 277 15.01 -30.12 15.19
C ASN A 277 14.58 -28.88 15.98
N ALA A 278 14.72 -28.94 17.30
CA ALA A 278 14.36 -27.84 18.18
C ALA A 278 15.15 -26.57 17.84
N LEU A 279 16.45 -26.71 17.58
CA LEU A 279 17.32 -25.62 17.14
C LEU A 279 16.82 -25.02 15.81
N PHE A 280 16.45 -25.82 14.82
CA PHE A 280 16.00 -25.31 13.52
C PHE A 280 14.65 -24.62 13.57
N GLN A 281 13.72 -25.11 14.39
CA GLN A 281 12.48 -24.38 14.64
C GLN A 281 12.75 -23.04 15.31
N GLN A 282 13.65 -23.00 16.30
CA GLN A 282 14.05 -21.74 16.94
C GLN A 282 14.70 -20.78 15.94
N LYS A 283 15.64 -21.26 15.13
CA LYS A 283 16.34 -20.46 14.12
C LYS A 283 15.40 -19.96 13.03
N SER A 284 14.46 -20.78 12.55
CA SER A 284 13.46 -20.32 11.58
C SER A 284 12.59 -19.19 12.14
N ARG A 285 12.15 -19.30 13.41
CA ARG A 285 11.38 -18.23 14.07
C ARG A 285 12.19 -16.94 14.22
N GLN A 286 13.49 -17.04 14.57
CA GLN A 286 14.37 -15.87 14.65
C GLN A 286 14.53 -15.19 13.28
N LEU A 287 14.76 -15.98 12.23
CA LEU A 287 14.85 -15.46 10.86
C LEU A 287 13.53 -14.81 10.40
N ALA A 288 12.39 -15.41 10.74
CA ALA A 288 11.06 -14.86 10.46
C ALA A 288 10.85 -13.48 11.10
N ALA A 289 11.35 -13.29 12.33
CA ALA A 289 11.24 -12.01 13.04
C ALA A 289 12.16 -10.92 12.46
N LEU A 290 13.30 -11.30 11.87
CA LEU A 290 14.27 -10.35 11.30
C LEU A 290 13.90 -9.88 9.89
N GLN A 291 13.26 -10.75 9.10
CA GLN A 291 12.97 -10.52 7.69
C GLN A 291 12.26 -9.21 7.35
N PRO A 292 11.28 -8.69 8.12
CA PRO A 292 10.57 -7.46 7.77
C PRO A 292 11.45 -6.21 7.72
N SER A 293 12.58 -6.22 8.43
CA SER A 293 13.51 -5.08 8.53
C SER A 293 14.70 -5.18 7.57
N MET A 294 14.86 -6.31 6.88
CA MET A 294 16.03 -6.57 6.03
C MET A 294 15.90 -5.90 4.65
N HIS A 295 17.03 -5.51 4.08
CA HIS A 295 17.14 -5.10 2.67
C HIS A 295 16.59 -6.22 1.75
N PRO A 296 15.88 -5.93 0.65
CA PRO A 296 15.22 -6.92 -0.20
C PRO A 296 16.09 -8.13 -0.60
N ASN A 297 17.32 -7.88 -1.07
CA ASN A 297 18.24 -8.95 -1.46
C ASN A 297 18.63 -9.87 -0.28
N ALA A 298 18.77 -9.31 0.92
CA ALA A 298 19.06 -10.08 2.13
C ALA A 298 17.81 -10.76 2.69
N ALA A 299 16.62 -10.15 2.52
CA ALA A 299 15.33 -10.72 2.91
C ALA A 299 14.99 -11.96 2.05
N GLU A 300 15.32 -11.95 0.76
CA GLU A 300 15.19 -13.12 -0.12
C GLU A 300 16.09 -14.26 0.37
N LEU A 301 17.35 -13.97 0.66
CA LEU A 301 18.29 -14.96 1.20
C LEU A 301 17.83 -15.51 2.56
N CYS A 302 17.33 -14.63 3.44
CA CYS A 302 16.73 -15.01 4.73
C CYS A 302 15.57 -15.99 4.54
N GLN A 303 14.68 -15.75 3.57
CA GLN A 303 13.60 -16.68 3.22
C GLN A 303 14.13 -18.04 2.77
N LYS A 304 15.16 -18.08 1.90
CA LYS A 304 15.76 -19.36 1.45
C LYS A 304 16.34 -20.18 2.61
N TYR A 305 16.94 -19.53 3.61
CA TYR A 305 17.37 -20.21 4.84
C TYR A 305 16.17 -20.78 5.61
N ARG A 306 15.11 -19.98 5.82
CA ARG A 306 13.88 -20.44 6.50
C ARG A 306 13.27 -21.65 5.81
N ASP A 307 13.07 -21.58 4.50
CA ASP A 307 12.51 -22.67 3.70
C ASP A 307 13.36 -23.95 3.80
N THR A 308 14.68 -23.79 3.85
CA THR A 308 15.62 -24.91 4.02
C THR A 308 15.50 -25.55 5.41
N LEU A 309 15.28 -24.75 6.46
CA LEU A 309 15.11 -25.22 7.84
C LEU A 309 13.73 -25.84 8.08
N GLU A 310 12.67 -25.23 7.55
CA GLU A 310 11.28 -25.68 7.70
C GLU A 310 10.96 -26.89 6.82
N GLY A 311 11.46 -26.90 5.58
CA GLY A 311 11.02 -27.84 4.54
C GLY A 311 11.58 -29.26 4.62
N ARG A 312 12.47 -29.60 5.57
CA ARG A 312 13.27 -30.85 5.44
C ARG A 312 13.56 -31.70 6.66
N TYR A 313 13.24 -31.29 7.88
CA TYR A 313 13.55 -32.14 9.04
C TYR A 313 12.40 -33.09 9.43
N ALA A 314 11.16 -32.82 8.99
CA ALA A 314 10.01 -33.68 9.29
C ALA A 314 10.01 -35.02 8.52
N SER A 315 10.86 -35.20 7.50
CA SER A 315 10.66 -36.25 6.48
C SER A 315 11.82 -37.22 6.24
N LEU A 316 12.89 -37.24 7.05
CA LEU A 316 14.08 -38.01 6.67
C LEU A 316 14.78 -38.84 7.76
N GLY A 317 15.12 -40.08 7.37
CA GLY A 317 16.11 -40.93 8.03
C GLY A 317 17.55 -40.39 7.93
N ALA A 318 18.35 -40.71 8.95
CA ALA A 318 19.36 -39.82 9.54
C ALA A 318 20.52 -39.35 8.65
N VAL A 319 21.04 -40.14 7.69
CA VAL A 319 22.37 -39.82 7.11
C VAL A 319 22.30 -39.08 5.77
N ARG A 320 21.45 -39.52 4.84
CA ARG A 320 21.34 -38.89 3.50
C ARG A 320 20.73 -37.49 3.56
N ALA A 321 19.89 -37.26 4.56
CA ALA A 321 19.23 -36.01 4.86
C ALA A 321 20.18 -34.92 5.33
N VAL A 322 21.02 -35.28 6.31
CA VAL A 322 22.05 -34.41 6.88
C VAL A 322 22.98 -33.92 5.78
N ARG A 323 23.40 -34.82 4.88
CA ARG A 323 24.29 -34.47 3.76
C ARG A 323 23.64 -33.52 2.76
N LEU A 324 22.38 -33.76 2.37
CA LEU A 324 21.64 -32.91 1.43
C LEU A 324 21.32 -31.53 2.03
N LEU A 325 21.04 -31.47 3.33
CA LEU A 325 20.74 -30.23 4.02
C LEU A 325 22.01 -29.40 4.25
N SER A 326 23.10 -30.05 4.67
CA SER A 326 24.43 -29.41 4.76
C SER A 326 24.83 -28.79 3.43
N SER A 327 24.72 -29.54 2.33
CA SER A 327 25.09 -29.04 0.99
C SER A 327 24.24 -27.83 0.54
N ARG A 328 22.96 -27.76 0.94
CA ARG A 328 22.11 -26.59 0.65
C ARG A 328 22.52 -25.39 1.49
N LEU A 329 22.77 -25.59 2.78
CA LEU A 329 23.26 -24.52 3.66
C LEU A 329 24.61 -23.98 3.17
N ASP A 330 25.51 -24.84 2.67
CA ASP A 330 26.78 -24.43 2.07
C ASP A 330 26.61 -23.62 0.77
N ALA A 331 25.53 -23.87 0.01
CA ALA A 331 25.20 -23.05 -1.15
C ALA A 331 24.68 -21.66 -0.73
N LEU A 332 23.82 -21.60 0.28
CA LEU A 332 23.30 -20.33 0.80
C LEU A 332 24.39 -19.50 1.48
N ASP A 333 25.35 -20.13 2.17
CA ASP A 333 26.51 -19.44 2.74
C ASP A 333 27.40 -18.83 1.65
N ARG A 334 27.51 -19.48 0.48
CA ARG A 334 28.21 -18.93 -0.69
C ARG A 334 27.44 -17.75 -1.31
N GLU A 335 26.13 -17.86 -1.48
CA GLU A 335 25.28 -16.74 -1.93
C GLU A 335 25.40 -15.54 -0.98
N ARG A 336 25.42 -15.78 0.34
CA ARG A 336 25.65 -14.74 1.34
C ARG A 336 26.99 -14.04 1.17
N PHE A 337 28.05 -14.81 0.95
CA PHE A 337 29.41 -14.28 0.78
C PHE A 337 29.52 -13.40 -0.47
N VAL A 338 28.98 -13.86 -1.61
CA VAL A 338 28.93 -13.08 -2.85
C VAL A 338 28.16 -11.77 -2.65
N LEU A 339 26.99 -11.82 -2.01
CA LEU A 339 26.19 -10.62 -1.76
C LEU A 339 26.93 -9.61 -0.86
N ARG A 340 27.72 -10.10 0.10
CA ARG A 340 28.53 -9.27 1.00
C ARG A 340 29.65 -8.56 0.26
N ASP A 341 30.36 -9.28 -0.61
CA ASP A 341 31.44 -8.70 -1.40
C ASP A 341 30.91 -7.66 -2.39
N SER A 342 29.78 -7.94 -3.05
CA SER A 342 29.12 -6.95 -3.91
C SER A 342 28.64 -5.72 -3.13
N ALA A 343 28.10 -5.90 -1.93
CA ALA A 343 27.67 -4.77 -1.08
C ALA A 343 28.85 -3.89 -0.65
N ARG A 344 30.00 -4.51 -0.32
CA ARG A 344 31.23 -3.78 0.04
C ARG A 344 31.82 -3.02 -1.14
N ALA A 345 31.84 -3.62 -2.33
CA ALA A 345 32.31 -2.94 -3.54
C ALA A 345 31.45 -1.71 -3.86
N ALA A 346 30.13 -1.84 -3.82
CA ALA A 346 29.21 -0.73 -4.03
C ALA A 346 29.33 0.38 -2.96
N ALA A 347 29.65 0.03 -1.71
CA ALA A 347 29.90 1.00 -0.65
C ALA A 347 31.20 1.79 -0.85
N LEU A 348 32.23 1.18 -1.44
CA LEU A 348 33.48 1.88 -1.81
C LEU A 348 33.25 2.85 -2.97
N GLU A 349 32.53 2.43 -4.01
CA GLU A 349 32.23 3.27 -5.18
C GLU A 349 31.35 4.49 -4.83
N ALA A 350 30.50 4.39 -3.80
CA ALA A 350 29.66 5.50 -3.34
C ALA A 350 30.39 6.50 -2.43
N ALA A 351 31.62 6.20 -2.01
CA ALA A 351 32.43 7.05 -1.15
C ALA A 351 33.49 7.87 -1.92
N GLU A 352 33.67 7.58 -3.21
CA GLU A 352 34.44 8.38 -4.19
C GLU A 352 33.52 9.39 -4.89
#